data_AF-A0A353C559-F1
#
_entry.id   AF-A0A353C559-F1
#
_cell.length_a   1.000
_cell.length_b   1.000
_cell.length_c   1.000
_cell.angle_alpha   90.00
_cell.angle_beta   90.00
_cell.angle_gamma   90.00
#
_symmetry.space_group_name_H-M   'P 1'
#
loop_
_entity.id
_entity.type
_entity.pdbx_description
1 polymer ?
#
loop_
_entity_poly.entity_id
_entity_poly.type
_entity_poly.pdbx_seq_one_letter_code
_entity_poly.pdbx_strand_id
1 'polypeptide(L)' 'NIGITAAGKTGTTNQNTNGWFIGYTGDLLAGVWIGNDQPNQPIIAGGAAMGSGMAAAIWGELMGRVEARSASLHVNSPDK' A
#
# COMPACT_ATOMS: atom_id res chain seq x y z
N ASN A 1 7.34 -7.74 -7.36
CA ASN A 1 8.57 -6.96 -7.13
C ASN A 1 8.51 -5.76 -8.05
N ILE A 2 8.52 -4.54 -7.52
CA ILE A 2 8.15 -3.30 -8.27
C ILE A 2 9.28 -2.72 -9.12
N GLY A 3 10.49 -3.28 -9.10
CA GLY A 3 11.61 -2.85 -9.96
C GLY A 3 12.27 -1.53 -9.56
N ILE A 4 11.79 -0.93 -8.47
CA ILE A 4 12.20 0.36 -7.90
C ILE A 4 12.48 0.14 -6.42
N THR A 5 13.49 0.83 -5.90
CA THR A 5 13.80 0.80 -4.47
C THR A 5 12.61 1.34 -3.69
N ALA A 6 12.14 0.54 -2.73
CA ALA A 6 11.03 0.89 -1.86
C ALA A 6 11.36 0.55 -0.42
N ALA A 7 10.84 1.35 0.50
CA ALA A 7 10.88 1.09 1.92
C ALA A 7 9.53 1.41 2.54
N GLY A 8 9.19 0.72 3.62
CA GLY A 8 7.95 0.99 4.33
C GLY A 8 7.83 0.20 5.62
N LYS A 9 6.80 0.54 6.37
CA LYS A 9 6.53 -0.03 7.69
C LYS A 9 5.07 -0.43 7.80
N THR A 10 4.89 -1.65 8.31
CA THR A 10 3.60 -2.18 8.72
C THR A 10 3.21 -1.66 10.11
N GLY A 11 1.91 -1.49 10.34
CA GLY A 11 1.36 -1.37 11.68
C GLY A 11 -0.04 -1.97 11.79
N THR A 12 -0.30 -2.59 12.93
CA THR A 12 -1.56 -3.28 13.24
C THR A 12 -1.94 -2.90 14.66
N THR A 13 -3.20 -2.54 14.91
CA THR A 13 -3.69 -2.36 16.29
C THR A 13 -3.99 -3.71 16.93
N ASN A 14 -4.15 -3.69 18.25
CA ASN A 14 -4.66 -4.83 18.98
C ASN A 14 -5.98 -5.33 18.38
N GLN A 15 -6.22 -6.65 18.52
CA GLN A 15 -7.42 -7.32 18.02
C GLN A 15 -7.65 -7.18 16.50
N ASN A 16 -6.63 -6.83 15.72
CA ASN A 16 -6.69 -6.73 14.25
C ASN A 16 -7.80 -5.78 13.76
N THR A 17 -8.08 -4.72 14.52
CA THR A 17 -9.14 -3.74 14.18
C THR A 17 -8.72 -2.76 13.10
N ASN A 18 -7.41 -2.55 12.96
CA ASN A 18 -6.80 -1.67 11.98
C ASN A 18 -5.52 -2.31 11.46
N GLY A 19 -5.30 -2.21 10.14
CA GLY A 19 -4.06 -2.58 9.48
C GLY A 19 -3.64 -1.49 8.52
N TRP A 20 -2.38 -1.06 8.59
CA TRP A 20 -1.83 -0.08 7.67
C TRP A 20 -0.44 -0.45 7.18
N PHE A 21 -0.11 0.11 6.03
CA PHE A 21 1.23 0.17 5.50
C PHE A 21 1.50 1.59 5.04
N ILE A 22 2.58 2.18 5.54
CA ILE A 22 3.10 3.46 5.05
C ILE A 22 4.46 3.18 4.41
N GLY A 23 4.64 3.63 3.18
CA GLY A 23 5.88 3.40 2.45
C GLY A 23 6.14 4.49 1.43
N TYR A 24 7.34 4.45 0.88
CA TYR A 24 7.78 5.35 -0.16
C TYR A 24 8.65 4.62 -1.20
N THR A 25 8.65 5.21 -2.39
CA THR A 25 9.60 5.01 -3.49
C THR A 25 10.17 6.38 -3.83
N GLY A 26 11.35 6.46 -4.47
CA GLY A 26 11.96 7.70 -4.98
C GLY A 26 11.38 9.02 -4.42
N ASP A 27 10.42 9.58 -5.16
CA ASP A 27 9.75 10.86 -4.86
C ASP A 27 8.31 10.72 -4.33
N LEU A 28 7.80 9.50 -4.17
CA LEU A 28 6.40 9.23 -3.83
C LEU A 28 6.27 8.53 -2.49
N LEU A 29 5.47 9.13 -1.61
CA LEU A 29 5.02 8.52 -0.36
C LEU A 29 3.53 8.22 -0.44
N ALA A 30 3.14 7.03 0.00
CA ALA A 30 1.74 6.64 0.08
C ALA A 30 1.48 5.80 1.33
N GLY A 31 0.23 5.87 1.80
CA GLY A 31 -0.27 5.08 2.90
C GLY A 31 -1.54 4.34 2.50
N VAL A 32 -1.66 3.09 2.93
CA VAL A 32 -2.89 2.30 2.83
C VAL A 32 -3.32 1.94 4.24
N TRP A 33 -4.58 2.20 4.55
CA TRP A 33 -5.24 1.79 5.79
C TRP A 33 -6.46 0.94 5.44
N ILE A 34 -6.69 -0.07 6.27
CA ILE A 34 -7.85 -0.95 6.23
C ILE A 34 -8.39 -1.03 7.64
N GLY A 35 -9.70 -0.88 7.78
CA GLY A 35 -10.44 -1.01 9.02
C GLY A 35 -11.94 -0.97 8.73
N ASN A 36 -12.73 -1.22 9.78
CA ASN A 36 -14.18 -1.11 9.70
C ASN A 36 -14.63 0.28 10.16
N ASP A 37 -15.71 0.80 9.59
CA ASP A 37 -16.35 2.04 10.06
C ASP A 37 -16.85 1.89 11.50
N GLN A 38 -17.33 0.68 11.84
CA GLN A 38 -17.65 0.33 13.22
C GLN A 38 -16.34 0.05 14.00
N PRO A 39 -16.06 0.84 15.06
CA PRO A 39 -14.85 0.64 15.85
C PRO A 39 -14.89 -0.72 16.56
N ASN A 40 -13.70 -1.24 16.88
CA ASN A 40 -13.47 -2.49 17.62
C ASN A 40 -13.91 -3.79 16.93
N GLN A 41 -14.32 -3.72 15.66
CA GLN A 41 -14.54 -4.94 14.85
C GLN A 41 -13.23 -5.37 14.19
N PRO A 42 -12.82 -6.65 14.31
CA PRO A 42 -11.64 -7.15 13.62
C PRO A 42 -11.85 -7.08 12.10
N ILE A 43 -10.77 -6.84 11.37
CA ILE A 43 -10.78 -6.96 9.91
C ILE A 43 -10.85 -8.45 9.59
N ILE A 44 -11.95 -8.90 8.99
CA ILE A 44 -12.14 -10.28 8.57
C ILE A 44 -12.11 -10.37 7.05
N ALA A 45 -11.24 -11.22 6.50
CA ALA A 45 -11.30 -11.62 5.10
C ALA A 45 -11.01 -13.11 4.96
N GLY A 46 -11.72 -13.78 4.05
CA GLY A 46 -11.57 -15.23 3.85
C GLY A 46 -11.89 -16.07 5.11
N GLY A 47 -12.68 -15.53 6.04
CA GLY A 47 -13.05 -16.20 7.29
C GLY A 47 -12.03 -16.10 8.43
N ALA A 48 -10.95 -15.32 8.27
CA ALA A 48 -9.92 -15.13 9.30
C ALA A 48 -9.63 -13.65 9.57
N ALA A 49 -9.15 -13.36 10.78
CA ALA A 49 -8.71 -12.02 11.15
C ALA A 49 -7.41 -11.65 10.44
N MET A 50 -7.35 -10.43 9.90
CA MET A 50 -6.22 -9.95 9.11
C MET A 50 -5.46 -8.82 9.81
N GLY A 51 -4.13 -8.87 9.74
CA GLY A 51 -3.27 -7.75 10.10
C GLY A 51 -2.92 -6.87 8.89
N SER A 52 -1.84 -6.08 9.03
CA SER A 52 -1.37 -5.13 8.01
C SER A 52 -0.83 -5.73 6.71
N GLY A 53 -0.73 -7.05 6.58
CA GLY A 53 -0.20 -7.69 5.37
C GLY A 53 -0.99 -7.36 4.10
N MET A 54 -2.32 -7.26 4.22
CA MET A 54 -3.18 -6.86 3.11
C MET A 54 -2.97 -5.40 2.70
N ALA A 55 -2.78 -4.49 3.67
CA ALA A 55 -2.48 -3.10 3.38
C ALA A 55 -1.14 -2.96 2.63
N ALA A 56 -0.13 -3.74 3.00
CA ALA A 56 1.16 -3.78 2.29
C ALA A 56 1.02 -4.31 0.86
N ALA A 57 0.20 -5.34 0.65
CA ALA A 57 -0.06 -5.89 -0.69
C ALA A 57 -0.77 -4.87 -1.60
N ILE A 58 -1.83 -4.21 -1.09
CA ILE A 58 -2.54 -3.16 -1.82
C ILE A 58 -1.61 -1.98 -2.13
N TRP A 59 -0.79 -1.56 -1.16
CA TRP A 59 0.21 -0.51 -1.39
C TRP A 59 1.18 -0.89 -2.51
N GLY A 60 1.68 -2.13 -2.52
CA GLY A 60 2.59 -2.62 -3.56
C GLY A 60 1.97 -2.61 -4.95
N GLU A 61 0.70 -2.99 -5.07
CA GLU A 61 -0.04 -2.93 -6.33
C GLU A 61 -0.27 -1.48 -6.78
N LEU A 62 -0.70 -0.62 -5.87
CA LEU A 62 -0.92 0.81 -6.13
C LEU A 62 0.37 1.46 -6.66
N MET A 63 1.48 1.32 -5.93
CA MET A 63 2.75 1.94 -6.32
C MET A 63 3.31 1.35 -7.60
N GLY A 64 3.15 0.03 -7.82
CA GLY A 64 3.52 -0.58 -9.10
C GLY A 64 2.79 0.03 -10.29
N ARG A 65 1.49 0.34 -10.15
CA ARG A 65 0.69 1.01 -11.20
C ARG A 65 1.06 2.48 -11.37
N VAL A 66 1.26 3.21 -10.28
CA VAL A 66 1.64 4.64 -10.30
C VAL A 66 2.97 4.82 -11.00
N GLU A 67 3.96 4.01 -10.65
CA GLU A 67 5.33 4.15 -11.15
C GLU A 67 5.46 3.69 -12.60
N ALA A 68 4.75 2.63 -13.00
CA ALA A 68 4.65 2.25 -14.40
C ALA A 68 4.04 3.37 -15.27
N ARG A 69 3.03 4.08 -14.74
CA ARG A 69 2.44 5.23 -15.43
C ARG A 69 3.39 6.43 -15.47
N SER A 70 4.09 6.73 -14.39
CA SER A 70 5.12 7.77 -14.36
C SER A 70 6.20 7.49 -15.40
N ALA A 71 6.73 6.28 -15.47
CA ALA A 71 7.72 5.88 -16.49
C ALA A 71 7.15 6.02 -17.92
N SER A 72 5.90 5.62 -18.15
CA SER A 72 5.24 5.77 -19.44
C SER A 72 4.98 7.22 -19.84
N LEU A 73 4.80 8.14 -18.90
CA LEU A 73 4.68 9.58 -19.22
C LEU A 73 6.05 10.18 -19.53
N HIS A 74 7.09 9.79 -18.80
CA HIS A 74 8.45 10.27 -19.07
C HIS A 74 8.99 9.81 -20.43
N VAL A 75 8.70 8.58 -20.87
CA VAL A 75 9.14 8.11 -22.20
C VAL A 75 8.41 8.79 -23.36
N ASN A 76 7.18 9.26 -23.14
CA ASN A 76 6.33 9.86 -24.17
C ASN A 76 6.30 11.39 -24.14
N SER A 77 7.07 12.03 -23.25
CA SER A 77 7.23 13.47 -23.30
C SER A 77 8.19 13.80 -24.44
N PRO A 78 7.77 14.52 -25.50
CA PRO A 78 8.70 15.01 -26.49
C PRO A 78 9.53 16.08 -25.80
N ASP A 79 10.74 15.69 -25.36
CA ASP A 79 11.96 16.51 -25.26
C ASP A 79 12.93 15.93 -24.21
N LYS A 80 13.88 15.11 -24.70
CA LYS A 80 15.30 15.44 -24.70
C LYS A 80 15.92 15.08 -26.04
#